data_AF-A0AAE1N084-F1
#
_entry.id   AF-A0AAE1N084-F1
#
_cell.length_a   1.000
_cell.length_b   1.000
_cell.length_c   1.000
_cell.angle_alpha   90.00
_cell.angle_beta   90.00
_cell.angle_gamma   90.00
#
_symmetry.space_group_name_H-M   'P 1'
#
loop_
_entity.id
_entity.type
_entity.pdbx_description
1 polymer ?
#
loop_
_entity_poly.entity_id
_entity_poly.type
_entity_poly.pdbx_seq_one_letter_code
_entity_poly.pdbx_strand_id
1 'polypeptide(L)'
;MASTSTNLINPSGHAPMHGEKQEKFNGNDFKRWQQKMFFYLTTLNLARFLTEDAPKLEEGQEADKEKVAAIDACNHSNFLCRNYILNGLDNTLYTVYSALDTTKAL
;
A
#
# COMPACT_ATOMS: atom_id res chain seq x y z
N MET A 1 -60.57 -21.31 0.25
CA MET A 1 -59.33 -22.05 0.50
C MET A 1 -58.20 -21.20 -0.05
N ALA A 2 -57.40 -20.58 0.81
CA ALA A 2 -56.29 -19.73 0.40
C ALA A 2 -55.03 -20.61 0.24
N SER A 3 -54.53 -20.73 -0.99
CA SER A 3 -53.25 -21.39 -1.25
C SER A 3 -52.18 -20.30 -1.39
N THR A 4 -51.44 -20.09 -0.30
CA THR A 4 -50.27 -19.22 -0.25
C THR A 4 -49.09 -19.95 -0.91
N SER A 5 -48.66 -19.50 -2.09
CA SER A 5 -47.39 -19.93 -2.68
C SER A 5 -46.24 -19.15 -2.05
N THR A 6 -45.49 -19.81 -1.18
CA THR A 6 -44.20 -19.34 -0.67
C THR A 6 -43.14 -19.45 -1.76
N ASN A 7 -42.68 -18.31 -2.29
CA ASN A 7 -41.48 -18.25 -3.10
C ASN A 7 -40.25 -18.47 -2.20
N LEU A 8 -39.57 -19.61 -2.38
CA LEU A 8 -38.28 -19.88 -1.75
C LEU A 8 -37.22 -19.02 -2.44
N ILE A 9 -36.68 -18.05 -1.70
CA ILE A 9 -35.53 -17.25 -2.11
C ILE A 9 -34.31 -18.18 -2.18
N ASN A 10 -33.80 -18.39 -3.39
CA ASN A 10 -32.53 -19.06 -3.63
C ASN A 10 -31.38 -18.13 -3.21
N PRO A 11 -30.56 -18.45 -2.19
CA PRO A 11 -29.41 -17.63 -1.84
C PRO A 11 -28.22 -18.09 -2.70
N SER A 12 -28.30 -17.86 -4.00
CA SER A 12 -27.11 -17.81 -4.85
C SER A 12 -26.90 -16.36 -5.29
N GLY A 13 -26.91 -15.48 -4.29
CA GLY A 13 -26.29 -14.17 -4.42
C GLY A 13 -24.80 -14.42 -4.41
N HIS A 14 -24.17 -14.34 -5.58
CA HIS A 14 -22.75 -14.05 -5.65
C HIS A 14 -22.52 -12.86 -4.71
N ALA A 15 -21.84 -13.08 -3.59
CA ALA A 15 -21.37 -11.99 -2.78
C ALA A 15 -20.64 -11.05 -3.74
N PRO A 16 -20.93 -9.74 -3.75
CA PRO A 16 -20.06 -8.84 -4.45
C PRO A 16 -18.72 -9.01 -3.76
N MET A 17 -17.76 -9.64 -4.44
CA MET A 17 -16.37 -9.46 -4.08
C MET A 17 -16.10 -7.98 -4.30
N HIS A 18 -16.43 -7.16 -3.30
CA HIS A 18 -15.83 -5.85 -3.09
C HIS A 18 -14.37 -6.07 -2.67
N GLY A 19 -13.63 -6.81 -3.49
CA GLY A 19 -12.29 -6.37 -3.83
C GLY A 19 -12.51 -5.14 -4.70
N GLU A 20 -12.92 -4.03 -4.08
CA GLU A 20 -12.79 -2.71 -4.71
C GLU A 20 -11.31 -2.57 -4.95
N LYS A 21 -10.88 -2.97 -6.14
CA LYS A 21 -9.55 -2.71 -6.65
C LYS A 21 -9.39 -1.21 -6.46
N GLN A 22 -8.49 -0.83 -5.54
CA GLN A 22 -8.23 0.57 -5.24
C GLN A 22 -8.11 1.32 -6.57
N GLU A 23 -8.93 2.35 -6.74
CA GLU A 23 -8.89 3.17 -7.93
C GLU A 23 -7.47 3.69 -8.11
N LYS A 24 -6.86 3.31 -9.23
CA LYS A 24 -5.49 3.69 -9.55
C LYS A 24 -5.47 5.18 -9.89
N PHE A 25 -4.49 5.89 -9.33
CA PHE A 25 -4.25 7.28 -9.65
C PHE A 25 -3.79 7.41 -11.10
N ASN A 26 -4.49 8.26 -11.84
CA ASN A 26 -4.22 8.55 -13.24
C ASN A 26 -3.75 9.99 -13.48
N GLY A 27 -3.37 10.71 -12.43
CA GLY A 27 -2.96 12.11 -12.49
C GLY A 27 -4.03 13.10 -12.02
N ASN A 28 -5.30 12.70 -11.91
CA ASN A 28 -6.38 13.58 -11.49
C ASN A 28 -6.69 13.48 -9.99
N ASP A 29 -7.20 14.58 -9.41
CA ASP A 29 -7.64 14.64 -8.00
C ASP A 29 -6.56 14.21 -6.99
N PHE A 30 -5.30 14.62 -7.22
CA PHE A 30 -4.15 14.21 -6.42
C PHE A 30 -4.38 14.32 -4.90
N LYS A 31 -4.99 15.41 -4.41
CA LYS A 31 -5.27 15.59 -2.97
C LYS A 31 -6.18 14.48 -2.41
N ARG A 32 -7.21 14.08 -3.16
CA ARG A 32 -8.13 13.02 -2.76
C ARG A 32 -7.44 11.67 -2.79
N TRP A 33 -6.67 11.39 -3.85
CA TRP A 33 -5.91 10.14 -3.93
C TRP A 33 -4.85 10.04 -2.82
N GLN A 34 -4.11 11.12 -2.57
CA GLN A 34 -3.09 11.20 -1.52
C GLN A 34 -3.70 10.93 -0.14
N GLN A 35 -4.87 11.50 0.17
CA GLN A 35 -5.57 11.23 1.43
C GLN A 35 -5.99 9.76 1.56
N LYS A 36 -6.56 9.17 0.50
CA LYS A 36 -6.92 7.74 0.48
C LYS A 36 -5.69 6.84 0.64
N MET A 37 -4.59 7.17 -0.03
CA MET A 37 -3.34 6.43 0.05
C MET A 37 -2.71 6.54 1.44
N PHE A 38 -2.70 7.73 2.04
CA PHE A 38 -2.23 7.95 3.40
C PHE A 38 -3.04 7.14 4.42
N PHE A 39 -4.37 7.16 4.31
CA PHE A 39 -5.25 6.35 5.16
C PHE A 39 -4.96 4.85 5.00
N TYR A 40 -4.81 4.39 3.77
CA TYR A 40 -4.46 2.99 3.49
C TYR A 40 -3.13 2.58 4.13
N LEU A 41 -2.06 3.37 3.95
CA LEU A 41 -0.76 3.11 4.57
C LEU A 41 -0.82 3.18 6.10
N THR A 42 -1.68 4.03 6.66
CA THR A 42 -1.92 4.08 8.12
C THR A 42 -2.49 2.76 8.62
N THR A 43 -3.46 2.17 7.91
CA THR A 43 -4.03 0.86 8.29
C THR A 43 -3.00 -0.28 8.24
N LEU A 44 -1.94 -0.12 7.46
CA LEU A 44 -0.83 -1.06 7.33
C LEU A 44 0.33 -0.75 8.29
N ASN A 45 0.21 0.28 9.14
CA ASN A 45 1.28 0.78 9.99
C ASN A 45 2.54 1.23 9.23
N LEU A 46 2.36 1.72 8.00
CA LEU A 46 3.43 2.15 7.11
C LEU A 46 3.51 3.68 6.94
N ALA A 47 2.52 4.43 7.43
CA ALA A 47 2.46 5.89 7.23
C ALA A 47 3.70 6.65 7.73
N ARG A 48 4.35 6.17 8.80
CA ARG A 48 5.57 6.79 9.35
C ARG A 48 6.72 6.87 8.34
N PHE A 49 6.80 5.89 7.43
CA PHE A 49 7.85 5.79 6.42
C PHE A 49 7.68 6.80 5.27
N LEU A 50 6.61 7.61 5.29
CA LEU A 50 6.44 8.73 4.37
C LEU A 50 7.19 9.98 4.83
N THR A 51 7.48 10.08 6.13
CA THR A 51 7.98 11.33 6.75
C THR A 51 9.23 11.13 7.58
N GLU A 52 9.47 9.93 8.10
CA GLU A 52 10.64 9.62 8.91
C GLU A 52 11.82 9.19 8.03
N ASP A 53 13.02 9.67 8.37
CA ASP A 53 14.26 9.18 7.79
C ASP A 53 14.58 7.76 8.29
N ALA A 54 15.25 6.97 7.45
CA ALA A 54 15.75 5.67 7.87
C ALA A 54 16.73 5.82 9.05
N PRO A 55 16.74 4.89 10.02
CA PRO A 55 17.73 4.86 11.07
C PRO A 55 19.13 4.83 10.48
N LYS A 56 20.00 5.76 10.90
CA LYS A 56 21.40 5.81 10.47
C LYS A 56 22.24 5.00 11.45
N LEU A 57 23.10 4.11 10.94
CA LEU A 57 24.22 3.58 11.71
C LEU A 57 25.31 4.64 11.78
N GLU A 58 25.81 4.93 12.98
CA GLU A 58 27.02 5.74 13.12
C GLU A 58 28.24 4.90 12.70
N GLU A 59 29.03 5.44 11.77
CA GLU A 59 30.26 4.79 11.31
C GLU A 59 31.24 4.61 12.48
N GLY A 60 31.70 3.37 12.68
CA GLY A 60 32.70 3.04 13.70
C GLY A 60 32.15 2.41 15.00
N GLN A 61 30.82 2.29 15.16
CA GLN A 61 30.25 1.44 16.20
C GLN A 61 30.07 0.00 15.68
N GLU A 62 30.48 -0.98 16.49
CA GLU A 62 30.11 -2.38 16.24
C GLU A 62 28.58 -2.47 16.30
N ALA A 63 27.96 -2.76 15.16
CA ALA A 63 26.51 -2.85 15.08
C ALA A 63 26.06 -4.08 15.85
N ASP A 64 25.43 -3.85 17.01
CA ASP A 64 24.76 -4.91 17.74
C ASP A 64 23.75 -5.62 16.83
N LYS A 65 23.58 -6.94 17.03
CA LYS A 65 22.68 -7.77 16.22
C LYS A 65 21.26 -7.21 16.21
N GLU A 66 20.83 -6.61 17.32
CA GLU A 66 19.54 -5.93 17.43
C GLU A 66 19.44 -4.71 16.50
N LYS A 67 20.51 -3.90 16.40
CA LYS A 67 20.56 -2.73 15.51
C LYS A 67 20.48 -3.15 14.04
N VAL A 68 21.21 -4.21 13.66
CA VAL A 68 21.16 -4.74 12.29
C VAL A 68 19.75 -5.23 11.95
N ALA A 69 19.13 -6.00 12.85
CA ALA A 69 17.76 -6.49 12.65
C ALA A 69 16.74 -5.34 12.54
N ALA A 70 16.90 -4.27 13.33
CA ALA A 70 16.04 -3.09 13.24
C ALA A 70 16.18 -2.35 11.90
N ILE A 71 17.38 -2.27 11.36
CA ILE A 71 17.65 -1.66 10.04
C ILE A 71 17.05 -2.51 8.93
N ASP A 72 17.22 -3.83 8.98
CA ASP A 72 16.63 -4.74 8.00
C ASP A 72 15.10 -4.67 8.00
N ALA A 73 14.49 -4.63 9.19
CA ALA A 73 13.04 -4.46 9.35
C ALA A 73 12.57 -3.10 8.81
N CYS A 74 13.34 -2.03 9.04
CA CYS A 74 13.06 -0.71 8.48
C CYS A 74 13.14 -0.71 6.96
N ASN A 75 14.19 -1.31 6.38
CA ASN A 75 14.38 -1.42 4.94
C ASN A 75 13.24 -2.22 4.28
N HIS A 76 12.84 -3.33 4.90
CA HIS A 76 11.71 -4.12 4.43
C HIS A 76 10.41 -3.31 4.46
N SER A 77 10.16 -2.57 5.53
CA SER A 77 8.97 -1.74 5.67
C SER A 77 8.95 -0.56 4.68
N ASN A 78 10.10 0.07 4.45
CA ASN A 78 10.28 1.10 3.42
C ASN A 78 9.98 0.56 2.02
N PHE A 79 10.51 -0.63 1.70
CA PHE A 79 10.23 -1.32 0.45
C PHE A 79 8.72 -1.57 0.28
N LEU A 80 8.04 -2.08 1.31
CA LEU A 80 6.59 -2.31 1.27
C LEU A 80 5.82 -1.01 1.07
N CYS A 81 6.12 0.04 1.86
CA CYS A 81 5.47 1.34 1.76
C CYS A 81 5.54 1.89 0.34
N ARG A 82 6.74 1.86 -0.27
CA ARG A 82 6.93 2.27 -1.66
C ARG A 82 6.11 1.45 -2.64
N ASN A 83 6.11 0.12 -2.51
CA ASN A 83 5.36 -0.76 -3.42
C ASN A 83 3.85 -0.54 -3.34
N TYR A 84 3.31 -0.25 -2.16
CA TYR A 84 1.89 0.08 -2.03
C TYR A 84 1.54 1.39 -2.73
N ILE A 85 2.37 2.43 -2.60
CA ILE A 85 2.19 3.69 -3.33
C ILE A 85 2.21 3.44 -4.84
N LEU A 86 3.21 2.70 -5.33
CA LEU A 86 3.34 2.35 -6.74
C LEU A 86 2.14 1.56 -7.25
N ASN A 87 1.67 0.56 -6.50
CA ASN A 87 0.50 -0.22 -6.87
C ASN A 87 -0.79 0.61 -6.96
N GLY A 88 -0.83 1.73 -6.22
CA GLY A 88 -1.90 2.73 -6.31
C GLY A 88 -1.84 3.62 -7.55
N LEU A 89 -0.83 3.48 -8.42
CA LEU A 89 -0.69 4.23 -9.66
C LEU A 89 -1.27 3.46 -10.86
N ASP A 90 -1.70 4.20 -11.88
CA ASP A 90 -1.95 3.64 -13.19
C ASP A 90 -0.65 3.11 -13.82
N ASN A 91 -0.76 2.33 -14.91
CA ASN A 91 0.40 1.66 -15.48
C ASN A 91 1.42 2.65 -16.09
N THR A 92 0.94 3.78 -16.61
CA THR A 92 1.80 4.82 -17.21
C THR A 92 2.65 5.47 -16.12
N LEU A 93 2.01 5.92 -15.04
CA LEU A 93 2.67 6.54 -13.89
C LEU A 93 3.56 5.53 -13.15
N TYR A 94 3.08 4.30 -12.96
CA TYR A 94 3.90 3.22 -12.39
C TYR A 94 5.21 3.06 -13.15
N THR A 95 5.17 3.01 -14.48
CA THR A 95 6.39 2.80 -15.30
C THR A 95 7.40 3.93 -15.09
N VAL A 96 6.92 5.18 -15.07
CA VAL A 96 7.79 6.36 -14.87
C VAL A 96 8.38 6.38 -13.45
N TYR A 97 7.56 6.21 -12.42
CA TYR A 97 8.00 6.34 -11.03
C TYR A 97 8.74 5.11 -10.50
N SER A 98 8.46 3.91 -11.01
CA SER A 98 9.20 2.69 -10.62
C SER A 98 10.67 2.76 -11.04
N ALA A 99 10.97 3.39 -12.18
CA ALA A 99 12.32 3.58 -12.71
C ALA A 99 13.13 4.71 -12.04
N LEU A 100 12.46 5.62 -11.33
CA LEU A 100 13.12 6.79 -10.72
C LEU A 100 14.08 6.39 -9.58
N ASP A 101 13.82 5.27 -8.92
CA ASP A 101 14.71 4.69 -7.90
C ASP A 101 16.04 4.24 -8.50
N THR A 102 16.02 3.74 -9.74
CA THR A 102 17.22 3.26 -10.42
C THR A 102 18.13 4.42 -10.84
N THR A 103 17.57 5.63 -11.05
CA THR A 103 18.35 6.79 -11.52
C THR A 103 19.04 7.57 -10.40
N LYS A 104 18.60 7.41 -9.13
CA LYS A 104 19.32 7.97 -7.97
C LYS A 104 20.44 7.05 -7.46
N ALA A 105 20.51 5.83 -7.98
CA ALA A 105 21.53 4.83 -7.68
C ALA A 105 22.58 4.66 -8.81
N LEU A 106 22.53 5.49 -9.85
CA LEU A 106 23.51 5.61 -10.93
C LEU A 106 24.22 6.96 -10.82
#